data_AF-A0A947B956-F1
#
_entry.id   AF-A0A947B956-F1
#
_cell.length_a   1.000
_cell.length_b   1.000
_cell.length_c   1.000
_cell.angle_alpha   90.00
_cell.angle_beta   90.00
_cell.angle_gamma   90.00
#
_symmetry.space_group_name_H-M   'P 1'
#
loop_
_entity.id
_entity.type
_entity.pdbx_description
1 polymer ?
#
loop_
_entity_poly.entity_id
_entity_poly.type
_entity_poly.pdbx_seq_one_letter_code
_entity_poly.pdbx_strand_id
1 'polypeptide(L)'
;LDLTDEQQRVLMLTHRGFVRSGAELVGAARDRLRDVREQLAVLGTDFTQNLLEDERAWYMELNEDDLQGLPDFVVSAARAAGEEKELSNPAITLSRSLIVPFLQFSPRRDLRERAWRAWTSRGANGGETDNREIAARTLALRAERAELLGYDDFAHYKLETEMAETPDMVEELLMKVWTPARASAAADAVRLQAMLHEDGESGQLEPWDWRYYSERRRSEEHDLNEAALKPYLQLDRMIEAAFACAGRLFGIEARPVDVPRYHPDVRAWEITRDGQHLAIFLGDYFARGSKRSGAWCAALRSQRKLGSEVSPVVVNVCNFAKPPKGQPALLSYDDARTLFHEFGHALHQILSDVTYESVSGTSVARDFVELPSQLYEHWLEVPEVLAEFATHAETGEPMPEELLTRLLDAANYDMGYQTVEYVAAALVDLDFHRGDPPTDPMQRQAEILDRIDMPHAITMRHATPHFAHVFSGDGYSSGYYSYMWSEVMDADAFEAFGEAGDPFDPATAKRLEDHILSTGGTRDAVELYTAFRGRMPGPDALLRGRGLVA
;
A
#
# COMPACT_ATOMS: atom_id res chain seq x y z
N LEU A 1 23.81 -19.04 28.68
CA LEU A 1 22.40 -19.24 29.08
C LEU A 1 21.90 -20.45 28.31
N ASP A 2 21.08 -21.31 28.90
CA ASP A 2 20.43 -22.42 28.19
C ASP A 2 19.04 -21.93 27.75
N LEU A 3 18.96 -21.44 26.50
CA LEU A 3 17.79 -20.73 25.95
C LEU A 3 17.26 -21.49 24.74
N THR A 4 15.93 -21.53 24.59
CA THR A 4 15.29 -22.00 23.34
C THR A 4 15.62 -21.09 22.16
N ASP A 5 15.41 -21.55 20.92
CA ASP A 5 15.68 -20.75 19.73
C ASP A 5 14.90 -19.43 19.72
N GLU A 6 13.61 -19.46 20.08
CA GLU A 6 12.79 -18.25 20.22
C GLU A 6 13.36 -17.30 21.30
N GLN A 7 13.81 -17.84 22.44
CA GLN A 7 14.43 -17.03 23.49
C GLN A 7 15.76 -16.40 23.05
N GLN A 8 16.57 -17.13 22.28
CA GLN A 8 17.81 -16.61 21.69
C GLN A 8 17.50 -15.49 20.70
N ARG A 9 16.49 -15.68 19.83
CA ARG A 9 16.04 -14.65 18.89
C ARG A 9 15.57 -13.40 19.63
N VAL A 10 14.71 -13.53 20.64
CA VAL A 10 14.21 -12.40 21.44
C VAL A 10 15.36 -11.70 22.17
N LEU A 11 16.32 -12.45 22.74
CA LEU A 11 17.51 -11.86 23.36
C LEU A 11 18.32 -11.04 22.36
N MET A 12 18.59 -11.61 21.17
CA MET A 12 19.33 -10.93 20.10
C MET A 12 18.61 -9.65 19.65
N LEU A 13 17.32 -9.75 19.33
CA LEU A 13 16.51 -8.62 18.87
C LEU A 13 16.42 -7.53 19.93
N THR A 14 16.23 -7.91 21.19
CA THR A 14 16.19 -6.97 22.32
C THR A 14 17.53 -6.26 22.45
N HIS A 15 18.64 -6.99 22.54
CA HIS A 15 19.98 -6.41 22.65
C HIS A 15 20.27 -5.45 21.50
N ARG A 16 20.03 -5.88 20.24
CA ARG A 16 20.19 -5.07 19.05
C ARG A 16 19.32 -3.80 19.11
N GLY A 17 18.08 -3.90 19.57
CA GLY A 17 17.18 -2.76 19.76
C GLY A 17 17.67 -1.74 20.80
N PHE A 18 18.29 -2.20 21.89
CA PHE A 18 18.93 -1.33 22.88
C PHE A 18 20.16 -0.61 22.31
N VAL A 19 21.07 -1.33 21.65
CA VAL A 19 22.25 -0.74 21.01
C VAL A 19 21.84 0.30 19.97
N ARG A 20 20.92 -0.04 19.08
CA ARG A 20 20.38 0.86 18.04
C ARG A 20 19.51 2.00 18.58
N SER A 21 19.16 1.95 19.87
CA SER A 21 18.52 3.04 20.61
C SER A 21 19.54 3.93 21.34
N GLY A 22 20.84 3.64 21.22
CA GLY A 22 21.93 4.39 21.83
C GLY A 22 22.25 3.98 23.27
N ALA A 23 21.95 2.74 23.68
CA ALA A 23 22.25 2.27 25.03
C ALA A 23 23.75 2.31 25.39
N GLU A 24 24.63 2.28 24.40
CA GLU A 24 26.09 2.38 24.56
C GLU A 24 26.60 3.83 24.59
N LEU A 25 25.75 4.81 24.23
CA LEU A 25 26.12 6.22 24.25
C LEU A 25 26.12 6.78 25.68
N VAL A 26 27.06 7.68 25.93
CA VAL A 26 27.23 8.36 27.23
C VAL A 26 27.34 9.87 27.05
N GLY A 27 27.03 10.62 28.12
CA GLY A 27 27.18 12.07 28.16
C GLY A 27 26.42 12.80 27.03
N ALA A 28 27.08 13.74 26.36
CA ALA A 28 26.47 14.61 25.37
C ALA A 28 25.88 13.87 24.16
N ALA A 29 26.52 12.78 23.71
CA ALA A 29 26.02 12.00 22.56
C ALA A 29 24.67 11.33 22.86
N ARG A 30 24.53 10.78 24.07
CA ARG A 30 23.26 10.16 24.53
C ARG A 30 22.16 11.20 24.64
N ASP A 31 22.46 12.34 25.27
CA ASP A 31 21.48 13.42 25.45
C ASP A 31 21.06 13.99 24.09
N ARG A 32 22.01 14.12 23.15
CA ARG A 32 21.71 14.55 21.78
C ARG A 32 20.84 13.56 21.01
N LEU A 33 21.12 12.26 21.08
CA LEU A 33 20.28 11.25 20.42
C LEU A 33 18.84 11.27 20.95
N ARG A 34 18.65 11.48 22.26
CA ARG A 34 17.31 11.64 22.85
C ARG A 34 16.59 12.84 22.22
N ASP A 35 17.24 14.00 22.17
CA ASP A 35 16.65 15.23 21.64
C ASP A 35 16.35 15.10 20.12
N VAL A 36 17.19 14.38 19.37
CA VAL A 36 16.97 14.05 17.95
C VAL A 36 15.71 13.19 17.78
N ARG A 37 15.56 12.13 18.59
CA ARG A 37 14.39 11.23 18.53
C ARG A 37 13.09 11.93 18.90
N GLU A 38 13.12 12.82 19.90
CA GLU A 38 11.96 13.63 20.28
C GLU A 38 11.52 14.55 19.13
N GLN A 39 12.47 15.25 18.49
CA GLN A 39 12.18 16.10 17.34
C GLN A 39 11.63 15.30 16.15
N LEU A 40 12.20 14.13 15.84
CA LEU A 40 11.69 13.28 14.76
C LEU A 40 10.24 12.83 15.00
N ALA A 41 9.88 12.52 16.24
CA ALA A 41 8.52 12.12 16.59
C ALA A 41 7.50 13.27 16.41
N VAL A 42 7.89 14.49 16.81
CA VAL A 42 7.07 15.70 16.60
C VAL A 42 6.91 15.97 15.10
N LEU A 43 8.02 16.01 14.35
CA LEU A 43 8.00 16.26 12.91
C LEU A 43 7.14 15.26 12.13
N GLY A 44 7.19 13.97 12.46
CA GLY A 44 6.34 12.96 11.80
C GLY A 44 4.86 13.14 12.09
N THR A 45 4.52 13.60 13.30
CA THR A 45 3.15 13.94 13.69
C THR A 45 2.66 15.16 12.91
N ASP A 46 3.45 16.24 12.91
CA ASP A 46 3.14 17.49 12.21
C ASP A 46 2.98 17.24 10.71
N PHE A 47 3.89 16.46 10.09
CA PHE A 47 3.83 16.10 8.68
C PHE A 47 2.47 15.49 8.31
N THR A 48 1.97 14.56 9.13
CA THR A 48 0.70 13.87 8.87
C THR A 48 -0.51 14.76 9.14
N GLN A 49 -0.45 15.60 10.18
CA GLN A 49 -1.51 16.56 10.48
C GLN A 49 -1.67 17.60 9.39
N ASN A 50 -0.56 18.11 8.85
CA ASN A 50 -0.54 19.05 7.73
C ASN A 50 -1.19 18.45 6.48
N LEU A 51 -0.90 17.18 6.16
CA LEU A 51 -1.54 16.48 5.05
C LEU A 51 -3.03 16.28 5.25
N LEU A 52 -3.44 15.89 6.46
CA LEU A 52 -4.85 15.73 6.77
C LEU A 52 -5.60 17.07 6.64
N GLU A 53 -4.99 18.17 7.08
CA GLU A 53 -5.58 19.49 6.93
C GLU A 53 -5.68 19.92 5.46
N ASP A 54 -4.65 19.73 4.65
CA ASP A 54 -4.69 19.99 3.20
C ASP A 54 -5.80 19.18 2.49
N GLU A 55 -5.92 17.89 2.81
CA GLU A 55 -6.95 17.01 2.26
C GLU A 55 -8.36 17.41 2.71
N ARG A 56 -8.48 17.88 3.95
CA ARG A 56 -9.76 18.34 4.51
C ARG A 56 -10.16 19.69 3.95
N ALA A 57 -9.23 20.62 3.78
CA ALA A 57 -9.51 21.99 3.36
C ALA A 57 -9.83 22.08 1.86
N TRP A 58 -9.15 21.28 1.03
CA TRP A 58 -9.34 21.37 -0.41
C TRP A 58 -10.59 20.63 -0.91
N TYR A 59 -11.36 21.31 -1.75
CA TYR A 59 -12.39 20.73 -2.59
C TYR A 59 -12.57 21.58 -3.86
N MET A 60 -13.09 20.95 -4.90
CA MET A 60 -13.47 21.61 -6.15
C MET A 60 -14.96 21.38 -6.40
N GLU A 61 -15.77 22.41 -6.19
CA GLU A 61 -17.18 22.41 -6.62
C GLU A 61 -17.29 22.23 -8.12
N LEU A 62 -18.24 21.38 -8.53
CA LEU A 62 -18.60 21.09 -9.91
C LEU A 62 -20.01 21.61 -10.17
N ASN A 63 -20.26 22.14 -11.36
CA ASN A 63 -21.62 22.38 -11.85
C ASN A 63 -22.17 21.09 -12.49
N GLU A 64 -23.48 21.04 -12.73
CA GLU A 64 -24.12 19.90 -13.39
C GLU A 64 -23.51 19.61 -14.78
N ASP A 65 -23.10 20.64 -15.52
CA ASP A 65 -22.43 20.47 -16.82
C ASP A 65 -21.04 19.85 -16.71
N ASP A 66 -20.36 20.01 -15.57
CA ASP A 66 -19.04 19.42 -15.32
C ASP A 66 -19.14 17.90 -15.04
N LEU A 67 -20.35 17.37 -14.81
CA LEU A 67 -20.61 15.95 -14.60
C LEU A 67 -20.81 15.18 -15.91
N GLN A 68 -20.97 15.86 -17.04
CA GLN A 68 -21.24 15.23 -18.33
C GLN A 68 -20.07 14.32 -18.75
N GLY A 69 -20.39 13.07 -19.09
CA GLY A 69 -19.40 12.05 -19.49
C GLY A 69 -18.78 11.27 -18.32
N LEU A 70 -19.01 11.68 -17.07
CA LEU A 70 -18.61 10.88 -15.91
C LEU A 70 -19.54 9.66 -15.73
N PRO A 71 -19.01 8.49 -15.34
CA PRO A 71 -19.82 7.36 -14.91
C PRO A 71 -20.66 7.70 -13.68
N ASP A 72 -21.83 7.07 -13.57
CA ASP A 72 -22.78 7.29 -12.46
C ASP A 72 -22.16 7.14 -11.08
N PHE A 73 -21.21 6.22 -10.92
CA PHE A 73 -20.53 6.03 -9.63
C PHE A 73 -19.63 7.21 -9.26
N VAL A 74 -19.00 7.88 -10.24
CA VAL A 74 -18.19 9.08 -10.01
C VAL A 74 -19.11 10.25 -9.66
N VAL A 75 -20.23 10.38 -10.40
CA VAL A 75 -21.27 11.38 -10.12
C VAL A 75 -21.83 11.21 -8.70
N SER A 76 -22.18 9.98 -8.32
CA SER A 76 -22.70 9.66 -6.99
C SER A 76 -21.69 9.99 -5.90
N ALA A 77 -20.42 9.60 -6.08
CA ALA A 77 -19.36 9.92 -5.12
C ALA A 77 -19.08 11.43 -5.02
N ALA A 78 -19.12 12.17 -6.14
CA ALA A 78 -18.96 13.63 -6.14
C ALA A 78 -20.12 14.34 -5.44
N ARG A 79 -21.36 13.86 -5.61
CA ARG A 79 -22.53 14.38 -4.88
C ARG A 79 -22.43 14.11 -3.38
N ALA A 80 -22.09 12.89 -3.00
CA ALA A 80 -21.89 12.52 -1.59
C ALA A 80 -20.78 13.36 -0.93
N ALA A 81 -19.68 13.63 -1.66
CA ALA A 81 -18.63 14.52 -1.19
C ALA A 81 -19.10 15.98 -1.05
N GLY A 82 -19.93 16.47 -1.97
CA GLY A 82 -20.59 17.78 -1.83
C GLY A 82 -21.45 17.87 -0.57
N GLU A 83 -22.26 16.84 -0.30
CA GLU A 83 -23.07 16.74 0.92
C GLU A 83 -22.22 16.69 2.20
N GLU A 84 -21.13 15.91 2.23
CA GLU A 84 -20.19 15.86 3.38
C GLU A 84 -19.55 17.23 3.65
N LYS A 85 -19.30 18.02 2.59
CA LYS A 85 -18.78 19.38 2.67
C LYS A 85 -19.86 20.44 2.92
N GLU A 86 -21.10 20.05 3.13
CA GLU A 86 -22.25 20.95 3.33
C GLU A 86 -22.49 21.90 2.14
N LEU A 87 -22.16 21.45 0.92
CA LEU A 87 -22.32 22.19 -0.33
C LEU A 87 -23.65 21.83 -1.02
N SER A 88 -24.19 22.77 -1.80
CA SER A 88 -25.36 22.50 -2.65
C SER A 88 -24.99 21.82 -3.98
N ASN A 89 -23.72 21.90 -4.36
CA ASN A 89 -23.18 21.35 -5.60
C ASN A 89 -22.36 20.08 -5.32
N PRO A 90 -22.22 19.17 -6.30
CA PRO A 90 -21.22 18.10 -6.24
C PRO A 90 -19.81 18.67 -6.08
N ALA A 91 -18.92 17.91 -5.47
CA ALA A 91 -17.53 18.32 -5.26
C ALA A 91 -16.55 17.16 -5.47
N ILE A 92 -15.36 17.50 -5.97
CA ILE A 92 -14.20 16.61 -5.95
C ILE A 92 -13.34 16.95 -4.72
N THR A 93 -12.90 15.93 -4.00
CA THR A 93 -11.94 16.05 -2.89
C THR A 93 -10.63 15.35 -3.24
N LEU A 94 -9.62 15.46 -2.37
CA LEU A 94 -8.33 14.80 -2.57
C LEU A 94 -8.33 13.30 -2.19
N SER A 95 -9.46 12.75 -1.76
CA SER A 95 -9.59 11.32 -1.47
C SER A 95 -9.28 10.50 -2.72
N ARG A 96 -8.38 9.51 -2.59
CA ARG A 96 -7.94 8.66 -3.71
C ARG A 96 -9.12 7.98 -4.41
N SER A 97 -10.12 7.53 -3.65
CA SER A 97 -11.32 6.84 -4.15
C SER A 97 -12.26 7.71 -4.98
N LEU A 98 -12.03 9.04 -5.02
CA LEU A 98 -12.81 10.00 -5.81
C LEU A 98 -11.94 10.69 -6.86
N ILE A 99 -10.77 11.20 -6.48
CA ILE A 99 -9.92 11.96 -7.39
C ILE A 99 -9.33 11.11 -8.51
N VAL A 100 -8.96 9.85 -8.23
CA VAL A 100 -8.41 8.96 -9.26
C VAL A 100 -9.46 8.62 -10.32
N PRO A 101 -10.69 8.17 -9.96
CA PRO A 101 -11.77 8.03 -10.94
C PRO A 101 -12.09 9.32 -11.69
N PHE A 102 -12.10 10.47 -11.01
CA PHE A 102 -12.33 11.75 -11.70
C PHE A 102 -11.27 12.02 -12.79
N LEU A 103 -9.99 11.74 -12.49
CA LEU A 103 -8.90 11.87 -13.46
C LEU A 103 -8.96 10.82 -14.58
N GLN A 104 -9.52 9.64 -14.34
CA GLN A 104 -9.70 8.59 -15.35
C GLN A 104 -10.86 8.90 -16.30
N PHE A 105 -11.96 9.48 -15.81
CA PHE A 105 -13.20 9.55 -16.58
C PHE A 105 -13.62 10.95 -17.02
N SER A 106 -13.13 12.03 -16.39
CA SER A 106 -13.57 13.37 -16.76
C SER A 106 -13.07 13.76 -18.14
N PRO A 107 -13.95 14.08 -19.11
CA PRO A 107 -13.52 14.58 -20.42
C PRO A 107 -12.96 16.02 -20.32
N ARG A 108 -13.17 16.70 -19.20
CA ARG A 108 -12.76 18.09 -18.98
C ARG A 108 -11.30 18.20 -18.55
N ARG A 109 -10.41 18.35 -19.54
CA ARG A 109 -8.95 18.46 -19.34
C ARG A 109 -8.56 19.57 -18.37
N ASP A 110 -9.23 20.72 -18.43
CA ASP A 110 -9.02 21.85 -17.51
C ASP A 110 -9.31 21.49 -16.04
N LEU A 111 -10.37 20.70 -15.81
CA LEU A 111 -10.72 20.24 -14.48
C LEU A 111 -9.79 19.11 -14.00
N ARG A 112 -9.37 18.21 -14.89
CA ARG A 112 -8.35 17.20 -14.59
C ARG A 112 -7.05 17.85 -14.15
N GLU A 113 -6.57 18.85 -14.88
CA GLU A 113 -5.37 19.60 -14.54
C GLU A 113 -5.49 20.24 -13.14
N ARG A 114 -6.59 20.95 -12.87
CA ARG A 114 -6.83 21.60 -11.58
C ARG A 114 -6.86 20.59 -10.42
N ALA A 115 -7.57 19.47 -10.59
CA ALA A 115 -7.64 18.42 -9.59
C ALA A 115 -6.27 17.75 -9.36
N TRP A 116 -5.56 17.41 -10.44
CA TRP A 116 -4.25 16.77 -10.36
C TRP A 116 -3.22 17.67 -9.66
N ARG A 117 -3.16 18.97 -10.01
CA ARG A 117 -2.23 19.92 -9.39
C ARG A 117 -2.47 20.03 -7.88
N ALA A 118 -3.73 20.09 -7.45
CA ALA A 118 -4.06 20.13 -6.03
C ALA A 118 -3.68 18.82 -5.31
N TRP A 119 -3.90 17.68 -5.96
CA TRP A 119 -3.54 16.38 -5.40
C TRP A 119 -2.04 16.20 -5.21
N THR A 120 -1.23 16.68 -6.17
CA THR A 120 0.23 16.57 -6.13
C THR A 120 0.89 17.71 -5.35
N SER A 121 0.18 18.80 -5.03
CA SER A 121 0.70 19.91 -4.21
C SER A 121 0.45 19.78 -2.71
N ARG A 122 -0.21 18.71 -2.23
CA ARG A 122 -0.38 18.45 -0.79
C ARG A 122 0.96 18.53 -0.06
N GLY A 123 0.99 19.23 1.06
CA GLY A 123 2.19 19.54 1.84
C GLY A 123 3.12 20.58 1.21
N ALA A 124 2.75 21.19 0.07
CA ALA A 124 3.59 22.14 -0.66
C ALA A 124 2.86 23.46 -0.99
N ASN A 125 1.80 23.76 -0.24
CA ASN A 125 0.94 24.93 -0.48
C ASN A 125 1.49 26.24 0.13
N GLY A 126 2.64 26.21 0.81
CA GLY A 126 3.12 27.32 1.64
C GLY A 126 2.33 27.47 2.94
N GLY A 127 2.73 28.41 3.79
CA GLY A 127 2.02 28.69 5.04
C GLY A 127 2.18 27.59 6.10
N GLU A 128 1.13 27.34 6.87
CA GLU A 128 1.19 26.48 8.07
C GLU A 128 1.26 24.98 7.75
N THR A 129 0.78 24.54 6.59
CA THR A 129 0.76 23.12 6.18
C THR A 129 1.93 22.72 5.27
N ASP A 130 2.95 23.57 5.13
CA ASP A 130 4.10 23.28 4.29
C ASP A 130 5.05 22.27 4.94
N ASN A 131 5.21 21.13 4.28
CA ASN A 131 6.00 20.00 4.73
C ASN A 131 7.43 19.98 4.17
N ARG A 132 7.83 20.94 3.32
CA ARG A 132 9.18 20.94 2.73
C ARG A 132 10.27 21.16 3.76
N GLU A 133 10.07 22.09 4.69
CA GLU A 133 11.00 22.32 5.80
C GLU A 133 11.02 21.13 6.78
N ILE A 134 9.84 20.55 7.05
CA ILE A 134 9.72 19.33 7.88
C ILE A 134 10.52 18.18 7.26
N ALA A 135 10.41 17.96 5.94
CA ALA A 135 11.17 16.94 5.23
C ALA A 135 12.68 17.20 5.32
N ALA A 136 13.14 18.42 5.04
CA ALA A 136 14.55 18.78 5.13
C ALA A 136 15.12 18.56 6.54
N ARG A 137 14.38 18.98 7.56
CA ARG A 137 14.77 18.79 8.97
C ARG A 137 14.79 17.32 9.37
N THR A 138 13.83 16.53 8.89
CA THR A 138 13.75 15.09 9.14
C THR A 138 14.96 14.37 8.57
N LEU A 139 15.35 14.65 7.32
CA LEU A 139 16.54 14.06 6.69
C LEU A 139 17.82 14.42 7.44
N ALA A 140 17.98 15.69 7.83
CA ALA A 140 19.13 16.13 8.63
C ALA A 140 19.24 15.41 9.98
N LEU A 141 18.12 15.27 10.70
CA LEU A 141 18.08 14.59 12.00
C LEU A 141 18.30 13.07 11.87
N ARG A 142 17.87 12.48 10.76
CA ARG A 142 18.12 11.06 10.44
C ARG A 142 19.59 10.78 10.18
N ALA A 143 20.24 11.62 9.38
CA ALA A 143 21.68 11.53 9.16
C ALA A 143 22.47 11.69 10.47
N GLU A 144 22.13 12.70 11.29
CA GLU A 144 22.77 12.91 12.60
C GLU A 144 22.56 11.71 13.54
N ARG A 145 21.37 11.10 13.54
CA ARG A 145 21.12 9.88 14.32
C ARG A 145 22.01 8.73 13.87
N ALA A 146 22.18 8.53 12.56
CA ALA A 146 23.02 7.47 12.04
C ALA A 146 24.49 7.68 12.44
N GLU A 147 25.00 8.90 12.31
CA GLU A 147 26.35 9.29 12.72
C GLU A 147 26.57 9.05 14.22
N LEU A 148 25.63 9.49 15.08
CA LEU A 148 25.69 9.29 16.53
C LEU A 148 25.75 7.80 16.92
N LEU A 149 25.16 6.93 16.10
CA LEU A 149 25.13 5.48 16.30
C LEU A 149 26.29 4.76 15.59
N GLY A 150 27.18 5.48 14.91
CA GLY A 150 28.38 4.94 14.27
C GLY A 150 28.15 4.33 12.88
N TYR A 151 27.07 4.71 12.19
CA TYR A 151 26.79 4.31 10.82
C TYR A 151 27.23 5.38 9.82
N ASP A 152 27.60 4.95 8.61
CA ASP A 152 28.05 5.86 7.54
C ASP A 152 26.95 6.81 7.08
N ASP A 153 25.71 6.32 6.98
CA ASP A 153 24.51 7.10 6.69
C ASP A 153 23.25 6.43 7.22
N PHE A 154 22.10 7.09 7.04
CA PHE A 154 20.82 6.57 7.52
C PHE A 154 20.34 5.33 6.75
N ALA A 155 20.65 5.21 5.46
CA ALA A 155 20.30 4.03 4.68
C ALA A 155 21.00 2.78 5.21
N HIS A 156 22.31 2.84 5.49
CA HIS A 156 23.05 1.73 6.11
C HIS A 156 22.52 1.42 7.51
N TYR A 157 22.21 2.45 8.31
CA TYR A 157 21.58 2.25 9.60
C TYR A 157 20.26 1.48 9.47
N LYS A 158 19.39 1.86 8.52
CA LYS A 158 18.08 1.24 8.35
C LYS A 158 18.18 -0.18 7.80
N LEU A 159 18.96 -0.39 6.75
CA LEU A 159 18.99 -1.63 5.97
C LEU A 159 19.71 -2.78 6.66
N GLU A 160 20.61 -2.52 7.63
CA GLU A 160 21.32 -3.57 8.40
C GLU A 160 20.39 -4.63 9.01
N THR A 161 19.14 -4.27 9.33
CA THR A 161 18.17 -5.18 9.95
C THR A 161 17.16 -5.78 8.98
N GLU A 162 17.23 -5.42 7.71
CA GLU A 162 16.32 -5.81 6.64
C GLU A 162 16.97 -6.90 5.77
N MET A 163 16.19 -7.63 4.98
CA MET A 163 16.68 -8.70 4.11
C MET A 163 17.63 -8.18 3.01
N ALA A 164 17.46 -6.94 2.57
CA ALA A 164 18.31 -6.33 1.56
C ALA A 164 19.72 -5.99 2.07
N GLU A 165 19.88 -5.80 3.39
CA GLU A 165 21.11 -5.48 4.13
C GLU A 165 21.80 -4.14 3.78
N THR A 166 21.91 -3.78 2.48
CA THR A 166 22.69 -2.63 2.01
C THR A 166 21.95 -1.79 0.96
N PRO A 167 22.22 -0.48 0.87
CA PRO A 167 21.58 0.38 -0.13
C PRO A 167 21.94 -0.01 -1.57
N ASP A 168 23.13 -0.59 -1.81
CA ASP A 168 23.54 -1.05 -3.14
C ASP A 168 22.68 -2.20 -3.65
N MET A 169 22.32 -3.16 -2.78
CA MET A 169 21.43 -4.26 -3.13
C MET A 169 20.02 -3.77 -3.47
N VAL A 170 19.54 -2.76 -2.74
CA VAL A 170 18.25 -2.12 -3.02
C VAL A 170 18.28 -1.40 -4.38
N GLU A 171 19.30 -0.58 -4.64
CA GLU A 171 19.44 0.14 -5.91
C GLU A 171 19.54 -0.85 -7.09
N GLU A 172 20.30 -1.94 -6.95
CA GLU A 172 20.41 -2.96 -7.99
C GLU A 172 19.05 -3.59 -8.33
N LEU A 173 18.25 -3.97 -7.33
CA LEU A 173 16.91 -4.50 -7.56
C LEU A 173 16.01 -3.47 -8.26
N LEU A 174 15.94 -2.25 -7.72
CA LEU A 174 15.09 -1.20 -8.25
C LEU A 174 15.46 -0.86 -9.70
N MET A 175 16.75 -0.81 -10.05
CA MET A 175 17.20 -0.50 -11.41
C MET A 175 16.95 -1.62 -12.42
N LYS A 176 17.00 -2.89 -11.98
CA LYS A 176 16.59 -4.05 -12.80
C LYS A 176 15.12 -3.97 -13.21
N VAL A 177 14.26 -3.46 -12.33
CA VAL A 177 12.83 -3.26 -12.60
C VAL A 177 12.57 -1.95 -13.36
N TRP A 178 13.31 -0.89 -13.04
CA TRP A 178 13.17 0.44 -13.67
C TRP A 178 13.31 0.39 -15.19
N THR A 179 14.32 -0.31 -15.69
CA THR A 179 14.69 -0.29 -17.11
C THR A 179 13.59 -0.82 -18.03
N PRO A 180 13.05 -2.04 -17.83
CA PRO A 180 11.94 -2.53 -18.65
C PRO A 180 10.65 -1.73 -18.42
N ALA A 181 10.38 -1.30 -17.18
CA ALA A 181 9.19 -0.50 -16.86
C ALA A 181 9.17 0.85 -17.60
N ARG A 182 10.30 1.57 -17.60
CA ARG A 182 10.45 2.85 -18.31
C ARG A 182 10.30 2.65 -19.82
N ALA A 183 10.83 1.58 -20.38
CA ALA A 183 10.67 1.27 -21.80
C ALA A 183 9.19 1.01 -22.17
N SER A 184 8.49 0.22 -21.35
CA SER A 184 7.05 -0.03 -21.50
C SER A 184 6.24 1.28 -21.38
N ALA A 185 6.49 2.08 -20.34
CA ALA A 185 5.82 3.37 -20.15
C ALA A 185 6.09 4.36 -21.30
N ALA A 186 7.30 4.38 -21.86
CA ALA A 186 7.60 5.24 -23.00
C ALA A 186 6.82 4.82 -24.26
N ALA A 187 6.64 3.51 -24.49
CA ALA A 187 5.82 3.01 -25.58
C ALA A 187 4.33 3.37 -25.41
N ASP A 188 3.83 3.30 -24.18
CA ASP A 188 2.48 3.71 -23.83
C ASP A 188 2.27 5.21 -24.04
N ALA A 189 3.22 6.04 -23.58
CA ALA A 189 3.17 7.50 -23.73
C ALA A 189 3.00 7.94 -25.18
N VAL A 190 3.65 7.26 -26.14
CA VAL A 190 3.50 7.54 -27.58
C VAL A 190 2.06 7.30 -28.04
N ARG A 191 1.43 6.21 -27.59
CA ARG A 191 0.03 5.90 -27.93
C ARG A 191 -0.92 6.91 -27.30
N LEU A 192 -0.77 7.17 -26.01
CA LEU A 192 -1.63 8.11 -25.29
C LEU A 192 -1.52 9.53 -25.84
N GLN A 193 -0.32 9.95 -26.29
CA GLN A 193 -0.14 11.24 -26.95
C GLN A 193 -0.82 11.30 -28.32
N ALA A 194 -0.86 10.20 -29.08
CA ALA A 194 -1.63 10.15 -30.32
C ALA A 194 -3.13 10.33 -30.05
N MET A 195 -3.67 9.65 -29.04
CA MET A 195 -5.08 9.81 -28.62
C MET A 195 -5.40 11.23 -28.16
N LEU A 196 -4.48 11.88 -27.45
CA LEU A 196 -4.58 13.30 -27.09
C LEU A 196 -4.74 14.20 -28.33
N HIS A 197 -3.92 13.97 -29.36
CA HIS A 197 -3.99 14.76 -30.59
C HIS A 197 -5.24 14.46 -31.42
N GLU A 198 -5.76 13.23 -31.38
CA GLU A 198 -7.03 12.86 -32.01
C GLU A 198 -8.23 13.59 -31.40
N ASP A 199 -8.19 13.88 -30.09
CA ASP A 199 -9.18 14.70 -29.40
C ASP A 199 -9.06 16.21 -29.72
N GLY A 200 -8.06 16.61 -30.52
CA GLY A 200 -7.83 18.00 -30.91
C GLY A 200 -7.03 18.83 -29.90
N GLU A 201 -6.50 18.20 -28.85
CA GLU A 201 -5.62 18.86 -27.89
C GLU A 201 -4.22 19.06 -28.49
N SER A 202 -3.70 20.28 -28.43
CA SER A 202 -2.35 20.59 -28.88
C SER A 202 -1.35 20.46 -27.73
N GLY A 203 -0.19 19.86 -27.97
CA GLY A 203 0.92 19.85 -27.00
C GLY A 203 1.47 18.46 -26.71
N GLN A 204 2.15 18.34 -25.58
CA GLN A 204 2.65 17.07 -25.07
C GLN A 204 1.65 16.43 -24.11
N LEU A 205 1.74 15.10 -23.96
CA LEU A 205 0.99 14.38 -22.94
C LEU A 205 1.50 14.83 -21.55
N GLU A 206 0.60 15.37 -20.74
CA GLU A 206 0.91 15.86 -19.40
C GLU A 206 0.45 14.83 -18.34
N PRO A 207 0.95 14.92 -17.09
CA PRO A 207 0.58 13.97 -16.03
C PRO A 207 -0.93 13.86 -15.73
N TRP A 208 -1.68 14.94 -15.93
CA TRP A 208 -3.14 14.96 -15.76
C TRP A 208 -3.92 14.38 -16.95
N ASP A 209 -3.24 14.03 -18.03
CA ASP A 209 -3.82 13.39 -19.21
C ASP A 209 -3.67 11.86 -19.16
N TRP A 210 -2.61 11.34 -18.52
CA TRP A 210 -2.28 9.91 -18.54
C TRP A 210 -3.46 9.01 -18.15
N ARG A 211 -4.06 9.25 -16.97
CA ARG A 211 -5.14 8.39 -16.44
C ARG A 211 -6.37 8.36 -17.36
N TYR A 212 -6.69 9.49 -18.00
CA TYR A 212 -7.82 9.59 -18.92
C TYR A 212 -7.59 8.81 -20.21
N TYR A 213 -6.45 9.02 -20.87
CA TYR A 213 -6.15 8.30 -22.10
C TYR A 213 -5.83 6.82 -21.85
N SER A 214 -5.21 6.51 -20.71
CA SER A 214 -5.01 5.12 -20.28
C SER A 214 -6.35 4.44 -20.03
N GLU A 215 -7.34 5.07 -19.40
CA GLU A 215 -8.66 4.44 -19.26
C GLU A 215 -9.34 4.19 -20.61
N ARG A 216 -9.26 5.17 -21.52
CA ARG A 216 -9.79 5.02 -22.88
C ARG A 216 -9.13 3.88 -23.65
N ARG A 217 -7.80 3.80 -23.61
CA ARG A 217 -7.04 2.71 -24.25
C ARG A 217 -7.43 1.35 -23.65
N ARG A 218 -7.61 1.26 -22.33
CA ARG A 218 -8.07 0.03 -21.67
C ARG A 218 -9.41 -0.44 -22.22
N SER A 219 -10.35 0.51 -22.34
CA SER A 219 -11.67 0.22 -22.90
C SER A 219 -11.60 -0.19 -24.37
N GLU A 220 -10.71 0.40 -25.18
CA GLU A 220 -10.57 0.11 -26.61
C GLU A 220 -9.84 -1.22 -26.88
N GLU A 221 -8.79 -1.54 -26.12
CA GLU A 221 -7.95 -2.73 -26.32
C GLU A 221 -8.52 -4.00 -25.65
N HIS A 222 -9.16 -3.87 -24.49
CA HIS A 222 -9.62 -5.01 -23.68
C HIS A 222 -11.14 -5.17 -23.60
N ASP A 223 -11.92 -4.24 -24.17
CA ASP A 223 -13.39 -4.17 -24.00
C ASP A 223 -13.79 -4.30 -22.51
N LEU A 224 -12.94 -3.74 -21.63
CA LEU A 224 -13.10 -3.73 -20.18
C LEU A 224 -13.43 -2.31 -19.73
N ASN A 225 -14.66 -2.12 -19.28
CA ASN A 225 -15.16 -0.86 -18.76
C ASN A 225 -15.32 -0.95 -17.24
N GLU A 226 -14.62 -0.10 -16.48
CA GLU A 226 -14.74 -0.09 -15.01
C GLU A 226 -16.17 0.16 -14.55
N ALA A 227 -16.93 0.98 -15.28
CA ALA A 227 -18.33 1.24 -14.97
C ALA A 227 -19.20 -0.02 -15.11
N ALA A 228 -18.83 -0.97 -15.99
CA ALA A 228 -19.50 -2.25 -16.12
C ALA A 228 -19.04 -3.26 -15.05
N LEU A 229 -17.80 -3.16 -14.58
CA LEU A 229 -17.23 -4.03 -13.55
C LEU A 229 -17.71 -3.68 -12.14
N LYS A 230 -17.75 -2.39 -11.82
CA LYS A 230 -17.99 -1.86 -10.48
C LYS A 230 -19.28 -2.37 -9.79
N PRO A 231 -20.41 -2.55 -10.49
CA PRO A 231 -21.61 -3.15 -9.89
C PRO A 231 -21.43 -4.55 -9.32
N TYR A 232 -20.40 -5.30 -9.72
CA TYR A 232 -20.12 -6.66 -9.24
C TYR A 232 -19.21 -6.70 -8.00
N LEU A 233 -18.48 -5.62 -7.70
CA LEU A 233 -17.49 -5.56 -6.63
C LEU A 233 -18.07 -4.89 -5.38
N GLN A 234 -19.06 -5.54 -4.77
CA GLN A 234 -19.69 -5.05 -3.54
C GLN A 234 -18.77 -5.27 -2.34
N LEU A 235 -18.57 -4.25 -1.50
CA LEU A 235 -17.72 -4.35 -0.29
C LEU A 235 -18.07 -5.56 0.58
N ASP A 236 -19.37 -5.78 0.83
CA ASP A 236 -19.82 -6.87 1.69
C ASP A 236 -19.46 -8.24 1.10
N ARG A 237 -19.60 -8.41 -0.22
CA ARG A 237 -19.21 -9.63 -0.93
C ARG A 237 -17.70 -9.81 -0.99
N MET A 238 -16.92 -8.73 -1.11
CA MET A 238 -15.45 -8.82 -1.11
C MET A 238 -14.90 -9.14 0.28
N ILE A 239 -15.53 -8.67 1.36
CA ILE A 239 -15.23 -9.10 2.74
C ILE A 239 -15.51 -10.60 2.88
N GLU A 240 -16.66 -11.07 2.40
CA GLU A 240 -17.01 -12.50 2.42
C GLU A 240 -16.01 -13.33 1.61
N ALA A 241 -15.58 -12.85 0.43
CA ALA A 241 -14.56 -13.50 -0.40
C ALA A 241 -13.23 -13.64 0.36
N ALA A 242 -12.77 -12.56 0.99
CA ALA A 242 -11.54 -12.56 1.78
C ALA A 242 -11.63 -13.54 2.96
N PHE A 243 -12.77 -13.63 3.65
CA PHE A 243 -12.96 -14.62 4.72
C PHE A 243 -13.06 -16.05 4.19
N ALA A 244 -13.76 -16.27 3.09
CA ALA A 244 -13.92 -17.59 2.48
C ALA A 244 -12.57 -18.16 2.03
N CYS A 245 -11.71 -17.34 1.40
CA CYS A 245 -10.37 -17.75 1.02
C CYS A 245 -9.54 -18.17 2.25
N ALA A 246 -9.60 -17.39 3.35
CA ALA A 246 -8.88 -17.73 4.57
C ALA A 246 -9.43 -18.98 5.25
N GLY A 247 -10.74 -19.20 5.18
CA GLY A 247 -11.36 -20.45 5.65
C GLY A 247 -10.89 -21.67 4.86
N ARG A 248 -10.75 -21.55 3.54
CA ARG A 248 -10.25 -22.63 2.67
C ARG A 248 -8.76 -22.93 2.90
N LEU A 249 -7.94 -21.89 3.08
CA LEU A 249 -6.50 -22.02 3.30
C LEU A 249 -6.14 -22.47 4.71
N PHE A 250 -6.78 -21.89 5.72
CA PHE A 250 -6.33 -21.94 7.12
C PHE A 250 -7.42 -22.41 8.09
N GLY A 251 -8.59 -22.83 7.61
CA GLY A 251 -9.66 -23.37 8.45
C GLY A 251 -10.26 -22.36 9.43
N ILE A 252 -10.15 -21.05 9.16
CA ILE A 252 -10.72 -20.01 10.02
C ILE A 252 -12.13 -19.63 9.59
N GLU A 253 -12.96 -19.25 10.57
CA GLU A 253 -14.32 -18.77 10.36
C GLU A 253 -14.49 -17.39 10.99
N ALA A 254 -15.07 -16.45 10.25
CA ALA A 254 -15.40 -15.11 10.73
C ALA A 254 -16.91 -15.01 11.03
N ARG A 255 -17.25 -14.55 12.24
CA ARG A 255 -18.65 -14.37 12.67
C ARG A 255 -18.85 -12.94 13.17
N PRO A 256 -19.84 -12.18 12.66
CA PRO A 256 -20.12 -10.84 13.16
C PRO A 256 -20.33 -10.85 14.68
N VAL A 257 -19.73 -9.88 15.38
CA VAL A 257 -19.84 -9.74 16.83
C VAL A 257 -20.12 -8.30 17.19
N ASP A 258 -20.91 -8.08 18.23
CA ASP A 258 -21.15 -6.73 18.77
C ASP A 258 -20.16 -6.45 19.90
N VAL A 259 -19.26 -5.49 19.67
CA VAL A 259 -18.26 -5.02 20.62
C VAL A 259 -18.22 -3.49 20.62
N PRO A 260 -17.71 -2.85 21.69
CA PRO A 260 -17.46 -1.42 21.69
C PRO A 260 -16.53 -1.02 20.53
N ARG A 261 -16.95 -0.01 19.76
CA ARG A 261 -16.24 0.49 18.58
C ARG A 261 -15.93 1.97 18.72
N TYR A 262 -14.82 2.41 18.13
CA TYR A 262 -14.40 3.82 18.15
C TYR A 262 -15.15 4.68 17.12
N HIS A 263 -15.84 4.07 16.16
CA HIS A 263 -16.64 4.76 15.14
C HIS A 263 -17.83 3.89 14.70
N PRO A 264 -19.02 4.46 14.42
CA PRO A 264 -20.23 3.68 14.10
C PRO A 264 -20.13 2.84 12.82
N ASP A 265 -19.33 3.27 11.84
CA ASP A 265 -19.12 2.52 10.59
C ASP A 265 -18.14 1.34 10.74
N VAL A 266 -17.45 1.21 11.87
CA VAL A 266 -16.54 0.08 12.11
C VAL A 266 -17.37 -1.19 12.23
N ARG A 267 -16.91 -2.27 11.59
CA ARG A 267 -17.52 -3.60 11.67
C ARG A 267 -16.59 -4.51 12.46
N ALA A 268 -17.14 -5.50 13.14
CA ALA A 268 -16.37 -6.39 14.00
C ALA A 268 -16.77 -7.85 13.78
N TRP A 269 -15.77 -8.73 13.78
CA TRP A 269 -15.92 -10.16 13.66
C TRP A 269 -15.08 -10.89 14.73
N GLU A 270 -15.66 -11.93 15.30
CA GLU A 270 -14.91 -12.96 15.99
C GLU A 270 -14.35 -13.93 14.94
N ILE A 271 -13.05 -14.19 15.02
CA ILE A 271 -12.37 -15.18 14.19
C ILE A 271 -12.17 -16.44 15.04
N THR A 272 -12.58 -17.59 14.51
CA THR A 272 -12.46 -18.89 15.18
C THR A 272 -11.84 -19.95 14.29
N ARG A 273 -11.32 -21.03 14.87
CA ARG A 273 -10.90 -22.26 14.17
C ARG A 273 -11.35 -23.45 15.02
N ASP A 274 -12.08 -24.39 14.42
CA ASP A 274 -12.64 -25.55 15.12
C ASP A 274 -13.46 -25.17 16.38
N GLY A 275 -14.14 -24.03 16.33
CA GLY A 275 -14.91 -23.47 17.45
C GLY A 275 -14.08 -22.81 18.56
N GLN A 276 -12.75 -22.75 18.43
CA GLN A 276 -11.86 -22.03 19.34
C GLN A 276 -11.66 -20.59 18.89
N HIS A 277 -11.69 -19.67 19.83
CA HIS A 277 -11.44 -18.25 19.58
C HIS A 277 -9.99 -18.01 19.17
N LEU A 278 -9.77 -17.37 18.02
CA LEU A 278 -8.46 -16.95 17.55
C LEU A 278 -8.24 -15.45 17.72
N ALA A 279 -9.17 -14.60 17.30
CA ALA A 279 -8.99 -13.16 17.31
C ALA A 279 -10.31 -12.37 17.30
N ILE A 280 -10.22 -11.07 17.58
CA ILE A 280 -11.23 -10.09 17.16
C ILE A 280 -10.66 -9.30 15.98
N PHE A 281 -11.39 -9.24 14.88
CA PHE A 281 -11.06 -8.45 13.70
C PHE A 281 -12.01 -7.26 13.55
N LEU A 282 -11.47 -6.08 13.29
CA LEU A 282 -12.19 -4.84 13.06
C LEU A 282 -11.93 -4.34 11.63
N GLY A 283 -12.99 -3.98 10.91
CA GLY A 283 -12.90 -3.38 9.58
C GLY A 283 -13.45 -1.95 9.57
N ASP A 284 -12.61 -0.97 9.22
CA ASP A 284 -12.97 0.45 9.10
C ASP A 284 -12.71 0.96 7.67
N TYR A 285 -13.68 0.74 6.78
CA TYR A 285 -13.44 0.78 5.35
C TYR A 285 -13.57 2.15 4.67
N PHE A 286 -14.35 3.08 5.23
CA PHE A 286 -14.77 4.29 4.52
C PHE A 286 -13.90 5.51 4.78
N ALA A 287 -13.63 6.29 3.74
CA ALA A 287 -13.01 7.62 3.83
C ALA A 287 -13.90 8.58 4.62
N ARG A 288 -13.27 9.50 5.37
CA ARG A 288 -13.92 10.59 6.12
C ARG A 288 -12.89 11.64 6.52
N GLY A 289 -13.30 12.89 6.69
CA GLY A 289 -12.39 13.99 7.04
C GLY A 289 -11.60 13.86 8.36
N SER A 290 -11.95 12.92 9.25
CA SER A 290 -11.23 12.64 10.50
C SER A 290 -10.25 11.46 10.42
N LYS A 291 -10.12 10.81 9.26
CA LYS A 291 -9.26 9.66 9.04
C LYS A 291 -8.18 10.03 8.01
N ARG A 292 -6.92 9.68 8.28
CA ARG A 292 -5.83 9.81 7.30
C ARG A 292 -6.09 8.95 6.06
N SER A 293 -5.69 9.44 4.90
CA SER A 293 -5.73 8.69 3.63
C SER A 293 -4.81 7.46 3.62
N GLY A 294 -5.08 6.51 2.72
CA GLY A 294 -4.34 5.26 2.55
C GLY A 294 -5.11 4.03 3.06
N ALA A 295 -4.40 2.92 3.22
CA ALA A 295 -4.90 1.74 3.91
C ALA A 295 -3.81 1.19 4.83
N TRP A 296 -4.18 0.54 5.93
CA TRP A 296 -3.23 -0.10 6.83
C TRP A 296 -3.92 -1.11 7.75
N CYS A 297 -3.11 -2.07 8.21
CA CYS A 297 -3.43 -3.00 9.27
C CYS A 297 -2.68 -2.62 10.57
N ALA A 298 -3.32 -2.82 11.71
CA ALA A 298 -2.67 -2.68 13.02
C ALA A 298 -3.22 -3.70 14.04
N ALA A 299 -2.40 -4.08 15.01
CA ALA A 299 -2.85 -4.78 16.20
C ALA A 299 -3.13 -3.76 17.32
N LEU A 300 -4.39 -3.68 17.78
CA LEU A 300 -4.76 -2.98 19.01
C LEU A 300 -4.26 -3.74 20.25
N ARG A 301 -4.12 -5.07 20.11
CA ARG A 301 -3.48 -5.97 21.05
C ARG A 301 -2.83 -7.10 20.26
N SER A 302 -1.56 -7.39 20.52
CA SER A 302 -0.82 -8.47 19.86
C SER A 302 -1.05 -9.83 20.53
N GLN A 303 -0.80 -10.91 19.80
CA GLN A 303 -0.83 -12.27 20.31
C GLN A 303 0.39 -12.54 21.20
N ARG A 304 0.23 -13.37 22.25
CA ARG A 304 1.35 -13.92 23.04
C ARG A 304 0.93 -15.12 23.88
N LYS A 305 1.88 -15.98 24.26
CA LYS A 305 1.69 -17.05 25.26
C LYS A 305 2.38 -16.77 26.61
N LEU A 306 3.33 -15.83 26.67
CA LEU A 306 4.08 -15.55 27.89
C LEU A 306 3.15 -15.03 29.00
N GLY A 307 3.16 -15.72 30.14
CA GLY A 307 2.33 -15.41 31.32
C GLY A 307 0.89 -15.92 31.19
N SER A 308 0.25 -15.67 30.06
CA SER A 308 -1.03 -16.24 29.68
C SER A 308 -1.21 -16.15 28.16
N GLU A 309 -1.99 -17.07 27.59
CA GLU A 309 -2.42 -17.00 26.20
C GLU A 309 -3.37 -15.80 25.99
N VAL A 310 -3.02 -14.94 25.05
CA VAL A 310 -3.76 -13.73 24.69
C VAL A 310 -3.97 -13.72 23.18
N SER A 311 -5.23 -13.67 22.76
CA SER A 311 -5.60 -13.50 21.35
C SER A 311 -5.42 -12.05 20.87
N PRO A 312 -5.06 -11.83 19.59
CA PRO A 312 -4.91 -10.50 19.06
C PRO A 312 -6.26 -9.81 18.82
N VAL A 313 -6.23 -8.49 18.83
CA VAL A 313 -7.32 -7.62 18.34
C VAL A 313 -6.76 -6.82 17.18
N VAL A 314 -7.23 -7.10 15.97
CA VAL A 314 -6.65 -6.60 14.72
C VAL A 314 -7.62 -5.64 14.07
N VAL A 315 -7.12 -4.57 13.47
CA VAL A 315 -7.91 -3.60 12.71
C VAL A 315 -7.33 -3.40 11.32
N ASN A 316 -8.18 -3.49 10.30
CA ASN A 316 -7.90 -2.99 8.96
C ASN A 316 -8.64 -1.67 8.77
N VAL A 317 -7.91 -0.68 8.26
CA VAL A 317 -8.46 0.63 7.92
C VAL A 317 -8.24 0.86 6.44
N CYS A 318 -9.32 1.18 5.72
CA CYS A 318 -9.28 1.60 4.32
C CYS A 318 -9.94 2.99 4.16
N ASN A 319 -9.88 3.53 2.94
CA ASN A 319 -10.45 4.81 2.56
C ASN A 319 -11.33 4.70 1.29
N PHE A 320 -12.22 3.72 1.26
CA PHE A 320 -13.18 3.55 0.15
C PHE A 320 -14.24 4.66 0.17
N ALA A 321 -14.81 4.95 -1.00
CA ALA A 321 -15.90 5.90 -1.10
C ALA A 321 -17.11 5.42 -0.30
N LYS A 322 -17.63 6.27 0.60
CA LYS A 322 -18.84 5.96 1.35
C LYS A 322 -20.07 6.12 0.43
N PRO A 323 -20.92 5.09 0.26
CA PRO A 323 -22.10 5.22 -0.58
C PRO A 323 -23.15 6.12 0.09
N PRO A 324 -24.08 6.71 -0.69
CA PRO A 324 -25.28 7.32 -0.15
C PRO A 324 -26.06 6.34 0.75
N LYS A 325 -26.82 6.88 1.70
CA LYS A 325 -27.59 6.05 2.64
C LYS A 325 -28.53 5.10 1.91
N GLY A 326 -28.39 3.80 2.19
CA GLY A 326 -29.23 2.74 1.63
C GLY A 326 -28.75 2.20 0.28
N GLN A 327 -27.65 2.70 -0.27
CA GLN A 327 -27.01 2.14 -1.46
C GLN A 327 -25.85 1.19 -1.08
N PRO A 328 -25.56 0.18 -1.91
CA PRO A 328 -24.41 -0.70 -1.70
C PRO A 328 -23.10 0.07 -1.85
N ALA A 329 -22.09 -0.29 -1.06
CA ALA A 329 -20.73 0.19 -1.24
C ALA A 329 -20.07 -0.58 -2.37
N LEU A 330 -19.84 0.07 -3.51
CA LEU A 330 -19.19 -0.52 -4.68
C LEU A 330 -17.72 -0.13 -4.72
N LEU A 331 -16.84 -1.12 -4.85
CA LEU A 331 -15.39 -0.97 -4.91
C LEU A 331 -14.93 -0.86 -6.37
N SER A 332 -13.86 -0.11 -6.61
CA SER A 332 -13.04 -0.37 -7.79
C SER A 332 -12.31 -1.71 -7.63
N TYR A 333 -11.71 -2.22 -8.70
CA TYR A 333 -10.85 -3.40 -8.61
C TYR A 333 -9.66 -3.15 -7.66
N ASP A 334 -9.04 -1.98 -7.74
CA ASP A 334 -7.95 -1.57 -6.83
C ASP A 334 -8.38 -1.52 -5.35
N ASP A 335 -9.60 -1.06 -5.06
CA ASP A 335 -10.14 -1.04 -3.69
C ASP A 335 -10.41 -2.47 -3.18
N ALA A 336 -10.91 -3.38 -4.05
CA ALA A 336 -11.09 -4.79 -3.71
C ALA A 336 -9.73 -5.47 -3.45
N ARG A 337 -8.72 -5.19 -4.29
CA ARG A 337 -7.35 -5.67 -4.08
C ARG A 337 -6.74 -5.14 -2.78
N THR A 338 -6.94 -3.85 -2.48
CA THR A 338 -6.53 -3.23 -1.21
C THR A 338 -7.17 -3.91 0.00
N LEU A 339 -8.44 -4.32 -0.11
CA LEU A 339 -9.09 -5.08 0.96
C LEU A 339 -8.38 -6.41 1.23
N PHE A 340 -8.02 -7.15 0.18
CA PHE A 340 -7.26 -8.39 0.31
C PHE A 340 -5.85 -8.14 0.86
N HIS A 341 -5.16 -7.11 0.38
CA HIS A 341 -3.86 -6.69 0.88
C HIS A 341 -3.87 -6.51 2.41
N GLU A 342 -4.77 -5.66 2.91
CA GLU A 342 -4.86 -5.42 4.34
C GLU A 342 -5.28 -6.67 5.10
N PHE A 343 -6.11 -7.53 4.50
CA PHE A 343 -6.50 -8.78 5.14
C PHE A 343 -5.36 -9.79 5.20
N GLY A 344 -4.40 -9.78 4.28
CA GLY A 344 -3.17 -10.56 4.38
C GLY A 344 -2.29 -10.13 5.57
N HIS A 345 -2.16 -8.82 5.82
CA HIS A 345 -1.56 -8.32 7.07
C HIS A 345 -2.34 -8.79 8.30
N ALA A 346 -3.68 -8.74 8.23
CA ALA A 346 -4.52 -9.21 9.32
C ALA A 346 -4.34 -10.71 9.59
N LEU A 347 -4.20 -11.54 8.55
CA LEU A 347 -3.92 -12.97 8.69
C LEU A 347 -2.58 -13.21 9.36
N HIS A 348 -1.54 -12.44 9.01
CA HIS A 348 -0.24 -12.52 9.67
C HIS A 348 -0.33 -12.19 11.18
N GLN A 349 -1.22 -11.28 11.57
CA GLN A 349 -1.51 -11.00 12.99
C GLN A 349 -2.36 -12.09 13.66
N ILE A 350 -3.46 -12.49 13.01
CA ILE A 350 -4.48 -13.42 13.53
C ILE A 350 -3.89 -14.82 13.77
N LEU A 351 -3.04 -15.29 12.86
CA LEU A 351 -2.48 -16.65 12.88
C LEU A 351 -1.17 -16.75 13.68
N SER A 352 -0.64 -15.64 14.21
CA SER A 352 0.59 -15.65 15.00
C SER A 352 0.46 -16.57 16.22
N ASP A 353 1.46 -17.42 16.44
CA ASP A 353 1.45 -18.44 17.49
C ASP A 353 2.72 -18.44 18.35
N VAL A 354 3.14 -17.26 18.80
CA VAL A 354 4.45 -17.05 19.45
C VAL A 354 4.36 -16.97 20.97
N THR A 355 5.49 -17.16 21.65
CA THR A 355 5.59 -17.00 23.10
C THR A 355 5.66 -15.53 23.49
N TYR A 356 6.51 -14.75 22.82
CA TYR A 356 6.81 -13.37 23.19
C TYR A 356 6.09 -12.36 22.29
N GLU A 357 5.38 -11.40 22.90
CA GLU A 357 4.64 -10.34 22.21
C GLU A 357 5.52 -9.51 21.26
N SER A 358 6.80 -9.31 21.60
CA SER A 358 7.77 -8.53 20.82
C SER A 358 8.13 -9.12 19.46
N VAL A 359 7.76 -10.38 19.20
CA VAL A 359 7.96 -11.07 17.92
C VAL A 359 6.63 -11.55 17.32
N SER A 360 5.50 -11.09 17.84
CA SER A 360 4.17 -11.50 17.37
C SER A 360 3.74 -10.80 16.09
N GLY A 361 3.02 -11.54 15.25
CA GLY A 361 2.41 -11.08 14.01
C GLY A 361 3.40 -10.38 13.09
N THR A 362 3.07 -9.15 12.68
CA THR A 362 3.88 -8.36 11.74
C THR A 362 5.16 -7.75 12.36
N SER A 363 5.63 -8.25 13.51
CA SER A 363 6.92 -7.88 14.13
C SER A 363 8.10 -8.56 13.43
N VAL A 364 8.24 -8.31 12.13
CA VAL A 364 9.21 -8.91 11.20
C VAL A 364 10.06 -7.81 10.52
N ALA A 365 11.01 -8.20 9.67
CA ALA A 365 11.73 -7.25 8.81
C ALA A 365 10.73 -6.49 7.91
N ARG A 366 11.00 -5.21 7.65
CA ARG A 366 10.13 -4.32 6.86
C ARG A 366 10.01 -4.79 5.42
N ASP A 367 11.07 -5.30 4.82
CA ASP A 367 11.06 -5.87 3.47
C ASP A 367 10.53 -7.31 3.38
N PHE A 368 10.07 -7.86 4.52
CA PHE A 368 9.32 -9.11 4.60
C PHE A 368 7.84 -8.89 4.98
N VAL A 369 7.50 -7.77 5.63
CA VAL A 369 6.16 -7.56 6.19
C VAL A 369 5.07 -7.51 5.12
N GLU A 370 5.41 -7.05 3.91
CA GLU A 370 4.47 -6.94 2.79
C GLU A 370 4.27 -8.28 2.05
N LEU A 371 5.05 -9.32 2.35
CA LEU A 371 4.86 -10.61 1.70
C LEU A 371 3.45 -11.16 1.96
N PRO A 372 2.97 -11.32 3.22
CA PRO A 372 1.64 -11.87 3.45
C PRO A 372 0.49 -11.02 2.89
N SER A 373 0.64 -9.70 2.90
CA SER A 373 -0.38 -8.78 2.37
C SER A 373 -0.50 -8.90 0.86
N GLN A 374 0.60 -8.71 0.14
CA GLN A 374 0.59 -8.76 -1.32
C GLN A 374 0.33 -10.18 -1.84
N LEU A 375 0.85 -11.21 -1.17
CA LEU A 375 0.52 -12.60 -1.47
C LEU A 375 -1.00 -12.77 -1.49
N TYR A 376 -1.69 -12.34 -0.43
CA TYR A 376 -3.13 -12.53 -0.32
C TYR A 376 -3.95 -11.85 -1.44
N GLU A 377 -3.41 -10.82 -2.11
CA GLU A 377 -4.04 -10.19 -3.27
C GLU A 377 -4.30 -11.19 -4.41
N HIS A 378 -3.40 -12.16 -4.63
CA HIS A 378 -3.55 -13.15 -5.70
C HIS A 378 -4.82 -14.01 -5.58
N TRP A 379 -5.36 -14.19 -4.37
CA TRP A 379 -6.60 -14.95 -4.17
C TRP A 379 -7.84 -14.22 -4.67
N LEU A 380 -7.79 -12.88 -4.77
CA LEU A 380 -8.83 -12.13 -5.47
C LEU A 380 -8.87 -12.50 -6.95
N GLU A 381 -7.74 -12.86 -7.56
CA GLU A 381 -7.61 -13.17 -8.99
C GLU A 381 -7.92 -14.62 -9.34
N VAL A 382 -8.10 -15.49 -8.34
CA VAL A 382 -8.47 -16.88 -8.60
C VAL A 382 -9.88 -16.91 -9.21
N PRO A 383 -10.08 -17.47 -10.43
CA PRO A 383 -11.34 -17.36 -11.15
C PRO A 383 -12.56 -17.86 -10.37
N GLU A 384 -12.40 -18.93 -9.59
CA GLU A 384 -13.50 -19.49 -8.79
C GLU A 384 -13.92 -18.57 -7.62
N VAL A 385 -13.02 -17.73 -7.11
CA VAL A 385 -13.34 -16.73 -6.07
C VAL A 385 -14.18 -15.61 -6.68
N LEU A 386 -13.74 -15.04 -7.80
CA LEU A 386 -14.51 -13.99 -8.47
C LEU A 386 -15.86 -14.50 -8.98
N ALA A 387 -15.91 -15.72 -9.53
CA ALA A 387 -17.16 -16.32 -9.99
C ALA A 387 -18.20 -16.49 -8.86
N GLU A 388 -17.76 -16.79 -7.63
CA GLU A 388 -18.65 -16.95 -6.48
C GLU A 388 -19.05 -15.61 -5.84
N PHE A 389 -18.11 -14.69 -5.69
CA PHE A 389 -18.31 -13.50 -4.86
C PHE A 389 -18.63 -12.23 -5.66
N ALA A 390 -18.17 -12.11 -6.90
CA ALA A 390 -18.43 -10.93 -7.71
C ALA A 390 -19.83 -11.00 -8.33
N THR A 391 -20.84 -10.61 -7.56
CA THR A 391 -22.26 -10.60 -7.95
C THR A 391 -22.79 -9.19 -8.12
N HIS A 392 -23.66 -8.98 -9.11
CA HIS A 392 -24.22 -7.67 -9.42
C HIS A 392 -25.08 -7.15 -8.27
N ALA A 393 -24.86 -5.91 -7.84
CA ALA A 393 -25.51 -5.34 -6.66
C ALA A 393 -27.04 -5.23 -6.76
N GLU A 394 -27.59 -5.11 -7.96
CA GLU A 394 -29.04 -5.01 -8.18
C GLU A 394 -29.71 -6.35 -8.49
N THR A 395 -29.06 -7.22 -9.28
CA THR A 395 -29.69 -8.44 -9.81
C THR A 395 -29.29 -9.68 -9.02
N GLY A 396 -28.18 -9.63 -8.29
CA GLY A 396 -27.58 -10.78 -7.61
C GLY A 396 -26.93 -11.79 -8.56
N GLU A 397 -26.92 -11.54 -9.86
CA GLU A 397 -26.32 -12.44 -10.86
C GLU A 397 -24.79 -12.40 -10.77
N PRO A 398 -24.12 -13.54 -10.99
CA PRO A 398 -22.66 -13.60 -11.02
C PRO A 398 -22.11 -12.78 -12.20
N MET A 399 -20.86 -12.33 -12.07
CA MET A 399 -20.13 -11.70 -13.16
C MET A 399 -20.10 -12.64 -14.39
N PRO A 400 -20.45 -12.15 -15.59
CA PRO A 400 -20.32 -12.94 -16.80
C PRO A 400 -18.88 -13.42 -16.99
N GLU A 401 -18.70 -14.69 -17.38
CA GLU A 401 -17.39 -15.31 -17.60
C GLU A 401 -16.51 -14.51 -18.57
N GLU A 402 -17.12 -13.92 -19.59
CA GLU A 402 -16.42 -13.07 -20.55
C GLU A 402 -15.87 -11.79 -19.91
N LEU A 403 -16.63 -11.14 -19.01
CA LEU A 403 -16.17 -9.97 -18.28
C LEU A 403 -15.06 -10.32 -17.27
N LEU A 404 -15.18 -11.47 -16.61
CA LEU A 404 -14.15 -12.02 -15.73
C LEU A 404 -12.85 -12.28 -16.51
N THR A 405 -12.95 -12.91 -17.68
CA THR A 405 -11.78 -13.19 -18.53
C THR A 405 -11.08 -11.90 -18.96
N ARG A 406 -11.84 -10.88 -19.40
CA ARG A 406 -11.28 -9.57 -19.76
C ARG A 406 -10.62 -8.86 -18.58
N LEU A 407 -11.19 -8.96 -17.38
CA LEU A 407 -10.59 -8.42 -16.16
C LEU A 407 -9.21 -9.04 -15.90
N LEU A 408 -9.12 -10.37 -15.97
CA LEU A 408 -7.87 -11.11 -15.74
C LEU A 408 -6.86 -10.87 -16.87
N ASP A 409 -7.30 -10.80 -18.13
CA ASP A 409 -6.44 -10.49 -19.28
C ASP A 409 -5.88 -9.04 -19.22
N ALA A 410 -6.58 -8.14 -18.53
CA ALA A 410 -6.16 -6.77 -18.30
C ALA A 410 -5.31 -6.59 -17.02
N ALA A 411 -4.94 -7.67 -16.31
CA ALA A 411 -4.17 -7.57 -15.07
C ALA A 411 -2.82 -6.85 -15.25
N ASN A 412 -2.20 -6.99 -16.43
CA ASN A 412 -0.92 -6.35 -16.78
C ASN A 412 -1.07 -4.97 -17.43
N TYR A 413 -2.30 -4.44 -17.49
CA TYR A 413 -2.58 -3.18 -18.13
C TYR A 413 -1.91 -1.99 -17.40
N ASP A 414 -1.25 -1.11 -18.17
CA ASP A 414 -0.56 0.10 -17.68
C ASP A 414 0.52 -0.17 -16.61
N MET A 415 1.05 -1.41 -16.56
CA MET A 415 2.06 -1.79 -15.56
C MET A 415 3.38 -1.04 -15.72
N GLY A 416 3.72 -0.58 -16.93
CA GLY A 416 4.83 0.34 -17.14
C GLY A 416 4.69 1.62 -16.30
N TYR A 417 3.53 2.28 -16.37
CA TYR A 417 3.24 3.48 -15.57
C TYR A 417 3.30 3.20 -14.07
N GLN A 418 2.55 2.19 -13.61
CA GLN A 418 2.45 1.86 -12.19
C GLN A 418 3.82 1.52 -11.58
N THR A 419 4.67 0.84 -12.36
CA THR A 419 6.02 0.49 -11.94
C THR A 419 6.93 1.72 -11.90
N VAL A 420 6.87 2.59 -12.92
CA VAL A 420 7.69 3.81 -12.98
C VAL A 420 7.36 4.77 -11.82
N GLU A 421 6.08 5.08 -11.58
CA GLU A 421 5.72 6.02 -10.49
C GLU A 421 6.18 5.49 -9.11
N TYR A 422 6.16 4.17 -8.91
CA TYR A 422 6.56 3.52 -7.67
C TYR A 422 8.09 3.49 -7.52
N VAL A 423 8.81 2.99 -8.54
CA VAL A 423 10.27 2.83 -8.46
C VAL A 423 10.96 4.20 -8.34
N ALA A 424 10.44 5.23 -9.02
CA ALA A 424 10.93 6.59 -8.85
C ALA A 424 10.82 7.06 -7.39
N ALA A 425 9.70 6.78 -6.72
CA ALA A 425 9.52 7.14 -5.31
C ALA A 425 10.46 6.34 -4.39
N ALA A 426 10.68 5.05 -4.65
CA ALA A 426 11.60 4.21 -3.89
C ALA A 426 13.07 4.64 -4.05
N LEU A 427 13.49 4.99 -5.27
CA LEU A 427 14.84 5.50 -5.55
C LEU A 427 15.10 6.84 -4.87
N VAL A 428 14.12 7.76 -4.89
CA VAL A 428 14.24 9.05 -4.18
C VAL A 428 14.33 8.84 -2.67
N ASP A 429 13.51 7.96 -2.09
CA ASP A 429 13.60 7.61 -0.67
C ASP A 429 15.00 7.08 -0.31
N LEU A 430 15.52 6.12 -1.07
CA LEU A 430 16.85 5.56 -0.84
C LEU A 430 17.94 6.64 -0.92
N ASP A 431 17.95 7.44 -1.99
CA ASP A 431 18.95 8.48 -2.24
C ASP A 431 18.91 9.63 -1.22
N PHE A 432 17.74 9.95 -0.66
CA PHE A 432 17.61 10.95 0.40
C PHE A 432 18.30 10.55 1.70
N HIS A 433 18.43 9.24 1.93
CA HIS A 433 19.00 8.68 3.15
C HIS A 433 20.42 8.13 2.97
N ARG A 434 20.97 8.22 1.75
CA ARG A 434 22.32 7.79 1.40
C ARG A 434 23.29 8.98 1.41
N GLY A 435 24.39 8.85 2.14
CA GLY A 435 25.36 9.93 2.33
C GLY A 435 24.78 11.15 3.05
N ASP A 436 25.26 12.34 2.67
CA ASP A 436 24.86 13.61 3.29
C ASP A 436 23.39 13.96 2.96
N PRO A 437 22.61 14.41 3.97
CA PRO A 437 21.22 14.78 3.74
C PRO A 437 21.11 16.05 2.88
N PRO A 438 20.16 16.11 1.93
CA PRO A 438 20.00 17.29 1.08
C PRO A 438 19.49 18.49 1.88
N THR A 439 20.07 19.67 1.64
CA THR A 439 19.59 20.92 2.22
C THR A 439 18.25 21.37 1.62
N ASP A 440 18.03 21.07 0.33
CA ASP A 440 16.77 21.27 -0.37
C ASP A 440 16.29 19.92 -0.93
N PRO A 441 15.36 19.23 -0.24
CA PRO A 441 14.82 17.95 -0.70
C PRO A 441 14.12 18.04 -2.05
N MET A 442 13.50 19.17 -2.40
CA MET A 442 12.79 19.31 -3.67
C MET A 442 13.77 19.45 -4.83
N GLN A 443 14.85 20.20 -4.65
CA GLN A 443 15.94 20.25 -5.62
C GLN A 443 16.57 18.87 -5.79
N ARG A 444 16.90 18.18 -4.69
CA ARG A 444 17.51 16.85 -4.74
C ARG A 444 16.59 15.84 -5.43
N GLN A 445 15.28 15.88 -5.15
CA GLN A 445 14.29 15.06 -5.86
C GLN A 445 14.37 15.28 -7.37
N ALA A 446 14.41 16.53 -7.84
CA ALA A 446 14.49 16.84 -9.26
C ALA A 446 15.79 16.31 -9.90
N GLU A 447 16.93 16.44 -9.22
CA GLU A 447 18.22 15.89 -9.67
C GLU A 447 18.19 14.36 -9.80
N ILE A 448 17.55 13.67 -8.85
CA ILE A 448 17.41 12.21 -8.89
C ILE A 448 16.51 11.79 -10.05
N LEU A 449 15.37 12.45 -10.22
CA LEU A 449 14.43 12.16 -11.30
C LEU A 449 15.03 12.42 -12.69
N ASP A 450 15.86 13.46 -12.83
CA ASP A 450 16.62 13.74 -14.05
C ASP A 450 17.68 12.66 -14.31
N ARG A 451 18.44 12.25 -13.27
CA ARG A 451 19.45 11.19 -13.34
C ARG A 451 18.90 9.86 -13.86
N ILE A 452 17.67 9.50 -13.47
CA ILE A 452 17.02 8.24 -13.89
C ILE A 452 16.25 8.34 -15.20
N ASP A 453 16.24 9.52 -15.83
CA ASP A 453 15.48 9.86 -17.05
C ASP A 453 13.97 9.60 -16.88
N MET A 454 13.39 10.20 -15.83
CA MET A 454 11.97 10.09 -15.52
C MET A 454 11.11 10.55 -16.72
N PRO A 455 10.14 9.72 -17.19
CA PRO A 455 9.23 10.13 -18.24
C PRO A 455 8.40 11.36 -17.86
N HIS A 456 8.35 12.36 -18.74
CA HIS A 456 7.69 13.66 -18.48
C HIS A 456 6.22 13.55 -18.01
N ALA A 457 5.44 12.66 -18.64
CA ALA A 457 4.02 12.48 -18.33
C ALA A 457 3.76 11.66 -17.05
N ILE A 458 4.81 11.26 -16.33
CA ILE A 458 4.70 10.44 -15.12
C ILE A 458 5.39 11.17 -13.97
N THR A 459 4.79 11.10 -12.79
CA THR A 459 5.37 11.65 -11.56
C THR A 459 5.55 10.55 -10.53
N MET A 460 6.30 10.81 -9.46
CA MET A 460 6.40 9.88 -8.33
C MET A 460 5.01 9.57 -7.78
N ARG A 461 4.78 8.32 -7.37
CA ARG A 461 3.53 7.88 -6.71
C ARG A 461 3.22 8.73 -5.47
N HIS A 462 4.27 9.17 -4.78
CA HIS A 462 4.20 10.12 -3.68
C HIS A 462 5.30 11.17 -3.85
N ALA A 463 4.94 12.45 -3.97
CA ALA A 463 5.93 13.52 -3.93
C ALA A 463 6.40 13.76 -2.48
N THR A 464 7.64 14.22 -2.32
CA THR A 464 8.28 14.44 -1.01
C THR A 464 7.38 15.10 0.04
N PRO A 465 6.66 16.20 -0.24
CA PRO A 465 5.90 16.93 0.78
C PRO A 465 4.65 16.18 1.28
N HIS A 466 4.23 15.12 0.59
CA HIS A 466 3.13 14.25 1.01
C HIS A 466 3.50 12.77 1.07
N PHE A 467 4.80 12.45 1.13
CA PHE A 467 5.27 11.08 1.19
C PHE A 467 5.23 10.53 2.63
N ALA A 468 4.01 10.33 3.14
CA ALA A 468 3.77 9.95 4.53
C ALA A 468 4.47 8.64 4.93
N HIS A 469 4.59 7.65 4.03
CA HIS A 469 5.33 6.41 4.29
C HIS A 469 6.77 6.66 4.80
N VAL A 470 7.42 7.69 4.25
CA VAL A 470 8.82 8.04 4.55
C VAL A 470 8.93 9.07 5.68
N PHE A 471 8.03 10.05 5.75
CA PHE A 471 8.18 11.22 6.63
C PHE A 471 7.25 11.25 7.86
N SER A 472 6.19 10.44 7.92
CA SER A 472 5.33 10.37 9.12
C SER A 472 5.92 9.60 10.30
N GLY A 473 7.07 8.97 10.09
CA GLY A 473 7.81 8.15 11.04
C GLY A 473 8.87 7.31 10.32
N ASP A 474 9.48 6.36 11.02
CA ASP A 474 10.54 5.51 10.45
C ASP A 474 10.03 4.19 9.85
N GLY A 475 8.72 4.11 9.55
CA GLY A 475 8.10 2.90 9.03
C GLY A 475 8.73 2.42 7.72
N TYR A 476 8.85 3.32 6.74
CA TYR A 476 9.41 3.03 5.40
C TYR A 476 10.50 4.03 4.98
N SER A 477 11.11 4.76 5.91
CA SER A 477 12.24 5.65 5.60
C SER A 477 13.48 4.84 5.20
N SER A 478 14.04 5.08 4.01
CA SER A 478 15.00 4.19 3.35
C SER A 478 14.49 2.74 3.26
N GLY A 479 13.18 2.60 3.07
CA GLY A 479 12.45 1.34 3.19
C GLY A 479 11.24 1.26 2.26
N TYR A 480 10.97 2.27 1.42
CA TYR A 480 9.84 2.20 0.52
C TYR A 480 10.01 1.12 -0.57
N TYR A 481 11.25 0.71 -0.85
CA TYR A 481 11.58 -0.44 -1.71
C TYR A 481 10.99 -1.76 -1.21
N SER A 482 10.63 -1.85 0.08
CA SER A 482 10.12 -3.08 0.71
C SER A 482 8.91 -3.66 -0.01
N TYR A 483 8.03 -2.82 -0.59
CA TYR A 483 6.91 -3.32 -1.41
C TYR A 483 7.40 -4.09 -2.65
N MET A 484 8.39 -3.59 -3.37
CA MET A 484 8.96 -4.30 -4.53
C MET A 484 9.74 -5.54 -4.10
N TRP A 485 10.45 -5.46 -2.98
CA TRP A 485 11.17 -6.62 -2.44
C TRP A 485 10.22 -7.76 -2.09
N SER A 486 9.13 -7.44 -1.39
CA SER A 486 8.08 -8.40 -1.06
C SER A 486 7.30 -8.86 -2.28
N GLU A 487 7.14 -8.04 -3.32
CA GLU A 487 6.48 -8.44 -4.58
C GLU A 487 7.32 -9.40 -5.43
N VAL A 488 8.65 -9.43 -5.22
CA VAL A 488 9.47 -10.53 -5.77
C VAL A 488 9.16 -11.83 -5.01
N MET A 489 8.84 -11.73 -3.73
CA MET A 489 8.60 -12.88 -2.86
C MET A 489 7.17 -13.43 -2.95
N ASP A 490 6.17 -12.58 -3.15
CA ASP A 490 4.77 -12.98 -3.19
C ASP A 490 4.39 -13.74 -4.46
N ALA A 491 4.85 -13.28 -5.63
CA ALA A 491 4.59 -13.90 -6.92
C ALA A 491 5.23 -15.29 -6.95
N ASP A 492 6.47 -15.40 -6.46
CA ASP A 492 7.14 -16.68 -6.29
C ASP A 492 6.44 -17.56 -5.24
N ALA A 493 5.94 -17.00 -4.14
CA ALA A 493 5.18 -17.73 -3.13
C ALA A 493 3.85 -18.27 -3.67
N PHE A 494 3.14 -17.49 -4.49
CA PHE A 494 1.91 -17.91 -5.15
C PHE A 494 2.18 -18.97 -6.24
N GLU A 495 3.31 -18.88 -6.96
CA GLU A 495 3.76 -19.94 -7.88
C GLU A 495 3.83 -21.32 -7.18
N ALA A 496 4.10 -21.40 -5.87
CA ALA A 496 4.09 -22.67 -5.14
C ALA A 496 2.72 -23.36 -5.14
N PHE A 497 1.63 -22.60 -5.09
CA PHE A 497 0.28 -23.13 -5.21
C PHE A 497 -0.03 -23.53 -6.66
N GLY A 498 0.47 -22.75 -7.64
CA GLY A 498 0.42 -23.13 -9.05
C GLY A 498 1.16 -24.44 -9.37
N GLU A 499 2.33 -24.65 -8.78
CA GLU A 499 3.12 -25.90 -8.87
C GLU A 499 2.38 -27.10 -8.25
N ALA A 500 1.60 -26.87 -7.19
CA ALA A 500 0.73 -27.88 -6.59
C ALA A 500 -0.53 -28.18 -7.43
N GLY A 501 -0.88 -27.28 -8.37
CA GLY A 501 -2.04 -27.40 -9.24
C GLY A 501 -3.37 -26.99 -8.59
N ASP A 502 -3.33 -26.38 -7.41
CA ASP A 502 -4.50 -25.93 -6.66
C ASP A 502 -4.16 -24.64 -5.88
N PRO A 503 -4.84 -23.50 -6.16
CA PRO A 503 -4.66 -22.24 -5.42
C PRO A 503 -5.01 -22.35 -3.92
N PHE A 504 -5.60 -23.46 -3.50
CA PHE A 504 -5.96 -23.78 -2.12
C PHE A 504 -5.32 -25.09 -1.61
N ASP A 505 -4.21 -25.55 -2.23
CA ASP A 505 -3.52 -26.78 -1.82
C ASP A 505 -3.25 -26.81 -0.29
N PRO A 506 -3.83 -27.76 0.46
CA PRO A 506 -3.74 -27.78 1.92
C PRO A 506 -2.31 -27.94 2.45
N ALA A 507 -1.46 -28.67 1.73
CA ALA A 507 -0.07 -28.88 2.14
C ALA A 507 0.74 -27.60 2.00
N THR A 508 0.51 -26.83 0.95
CA THR A 508 1.17 -25.54 0.69
C THR A 508 0.65 -24.45 1.61
N ALA A 509 -0.67 -24.38 1.83
CA ALA A 509 -1.27 -23.48 2.82
C ALA A 509 -0.74 -23.75 4.24
N LYS A 510 -0.61 -25.03 4.62
CA LYS A 510 0.00 -25.41 5.90
C LYS A 510 1.46 -24.97 6.02
N ARG A 511 2.29 -25.14 4.98
CA ARG A 511 3.68 -24.64 4.99
C ARG A 511 3.74 -23.12 5.11
N LEU A 512 2.84 -22.41 4.41
CA LEU A 512 2.73 -20.96 4.51
C LEU A 512 2.39 -20.52 5.95
N GLU A 513 1.44 -21.19 6.59
CA GLU A 513 1.11 -20.93 7.99
C GLU A 513 2.28 -21.26 8.94
N ASP A 514 2.85 -22.46 8.84
CA ASP A 514 3.89 -22.99 9.73
C ASP A 514 5.23 -22.22 9.64
N HIS A 515 5.47 -21.49 8.54
CA HIS A 515 6.75 -20.84 8.26
C HIS A 515 6.65 -19.34 8.03
N ILE A 516 5.48 -18.78 7.77
CA ILE A 516 5.32 -17.34 7.58
C ILE A 516 4.33 -16.82 8.64
N LEU A 517 3.05 -17.15 8.50
CA LEU A 517 1.95 -16.47 9.22
C LEU A 517 1.95 -16.73 10.73
N SER A 518 2.33 -17.94 11.19
CA SER A 518 2.33 -18.28 12.62
C SER A 518 3.59 -17.87 13.36
N THR A 519 4.66 -17.58 12.62
CA THR A 519 6.01 -17.51 13.21
C THR A 519 6.43 -16.11 13.64
N GLY A 520 5.80 -15.06 13.11
CA GLY A 520 6.23 -13.68 13.32
C GLY A 520 7.74 -13.50 13.23
N GLY A 521 8.34 -12.75 14.17
CA GLY A 521 9.77 -12.48 14.21
C GLY A 521 10.65 -13.56 14.87
N THR A 522 10.14 -14.79 15.06
CA THR A 522 10.82 -15.84 15.84
C THR A 522 12.09 -16.41 15.19
N ARG A 523 12.25 -16.23 13.88
CA ARG A 523 13.44 -16.62 13.10
C ARG A 523 13.81 -15.53 12.10
N ASP A 524 14.90 -15.74 11.38
CA ASP A 524 15.30 -14.83 10.32
C ASP A 524 14.35 -14.91 9.10
N ALA A 525 14.07 -13.78 8.45
CA ALA A 525 13.11 -13.74 7.35
C ALA A 525 13.56 -14.58 6.13
N VAL A 526 14.87 -14.63 5.85
CA VAL A 526 15.44 -15.47 4.79
C VAL A 526 15.24 -16.95 5.12
N GLU A 527 15.45 -17.34 6.39
CA GLU A 527 15.24 -18.71 6.86
C GLU A 527 13.76 -19.11 6.78
N LEU A 528 12.85 -18.24 7.21
CA LEU A 528 11.41 -18.45 7.16
C LEU A 528 10.91 -18.64 5.73
N TYR A 529 11.32 -17.75 4.81
CA TYR A 529 10.94 -17.88 3.41
C TYR A 529 11.53 -19.13 2.76
N THR A 530 12.81 -19.43 3.01
CA THR A 530 13.47 -20.63 2.48
C THR A 530 12.82 -21.90 3.04
N ALA A 531 12.35 -21.91 4.29
CA ALA A 531 11.63 -23.05 4.86
C ALA A 531 10.27 -23.27 4.16
N PHE A 532 9.56 -22.19 3.80
CA PHE A 532 8.31 -22.27 3.04
C PHE A 532 8.54 -22.72 1.59
N ARG A 533 9.47 -22.06 0.89
CA ARG A 533 9.60 -22.12 -0.57
C ARG A 533 10.72 -23.03 -1.07
N GLY A 534 11.68 -23.35 -0.22
CA GLY A 534 12.89 -24.13 -0.53
C GLY A 534 14.05 -23.32 -1.09
N ARG A 535 13.82 -22.06 -1.49
CA ARG A 535 14.83 -21.15 -2.05
C ARG A 535 14.38 -19.69 -1.91
N MET A 536 15.33 -18.77 -2.07
CA MET A 536 15.02 -17.35 -2.28
C MET A 536 14.58 -17.10 -3.73
N PRO A 537 13.72 -16.09 -3.97
CA PRO A 537 13.22 -15.76 -5.30
C PRO A 537 14.20 -14.84 -6.05
N GLY A 538 14.03 -14.76 -7.36
CA GLY A 538 14.69 -13.77 -8.22
C GLY A 538 13.66 -12.84 -8.89
N PRO A 539 14.08 -11.69 -9.45
CA PRO A 539 13.15 -10.69 -9.99
C PRO A 539 12.39 -11.17 -11.23
N ASP A 540 12.76 -12.31 -11.82
CA ASP A 540 12.16 -12.81 -13.06
C ASP A 540 10.66 -13.12 -12.91
N ALA A 541 10.21 -13.62 -11.76
CA ALA A 541 8.80 -13.90 -11.50
C ALA A 541 7.97 -12.61 -11.47
N LEU A 542 8.44 -11.61 -10.73
CA LEU A 542 7.88 -10.26 -10.73
C LEU A 542 7.82 -9.67 -12.15
N LEU A 543 8.92 -9.71 -12.91
CA LEU A 543 8.95 -9.14 -14.26
C LEU A 543 7.95 -9.84 -15.19
N ARG A 544 7.79 -11.18 -15.09
CA ARG A 544 6.75 -11.91 -15.82
C ARG A 544 5.35 -11.50 -15.38
N GLY A 545 5.13 -11.46 -14.07
CA GLY A 545 3.87 -11.06 -13.45
C GLY A 545 3.44 -9.65 -13.80
N ARG A 546 4.38 -8.75 -14.15
CA ARG A 546 4.08 -7.38 -14.62
C ARG A 546 4.04 -7.23 -16.14
N GLY A 547 4.26 -8.30 -16.90
CA GLY A 547 4.39 -8.24 -18.36
C GLY A 547 5.60 -7.42 -18.85
N LEU A 548 6.66 -7.35 -18.03
CA LEU A 548 7.88 -6.55 -18.26
C LEU A 548 9.09 -7.38 -18.72
N VAL A 549 8.89 -8.64 -19.11
CA VAL A 549 9.94 -9.47 -19.71
C VAL A 549 10.12 -9.11 -21.19
N ALA A 550 11.37 -9.01 -21.62
CA ALA A 550 11.78 -8.69 -22.98
C ALA A 550 11.45 -9.77 -24.01
#